data_AF-A0A9D1K2L8-F1
#
_entry.id   AF-A0A9D1K2L8-F1
#
_cell.length_a   1.000
_cell.length_b   1.000
_cell.length_c   1.000
_cell.angle_alpha   90.00
_cell.angle_beta   90.00
_cell.angle_gamma   90.00
#
_symmetry.space_group_name_H-M   'P 1'
#
loop_
_entity.id
_entity.type
_entity.pdbx_description
1 polymer ?
#
loop_
_entity_poly.entity_id
_entity_poly.type
_entity_poly.pdbx_seq_one_letter_code
_entity_poly.pdbx_strand_id
1 'polypeptide(L)'
;MKFIDAFYDEKISMQVVFGGMNDVDGCVKDNGDGTYEVLPPADPSMDPGTWRWTNAMSDFGPYYLSADFPLTVGVDLLAAVEEKEVYNEVFDNLETGDIYPQAFMKYSEADTNTLAMNQANIDNLTDQTWSAWVTDSSRDIDAEWDAYVQSVYDSGLSQNLTIRQTAFDNYLASMG
;
A
#
# COMPACT_ATOMS: atom_id res chain seq x y z
N MET A 1 -7.91 0.07 28.86
CA MET A 1 -8.03 -0.40 27.47
C MET A 1 -9.38 -0.15 26.80
N LYS A 2 -10.44 0.29 27.50
CA LYS A 2 -11.81 0.38 26.94
C LYS A 2 -11.99 1.21 25.66
N PHE A 3 -11.07 2.15 25.38
CA PHE A 3 -11.10 2.95 24.16
C PHE A 3 -10.70 2.13 22.92
N ILE A 4 -9.68 1.25 23.04
CA ILE A 4 -9.27 0.41 21.91
C ILE A 4 -10.34 -0.64 21.60
N ASP A 5 -11.04 -1.14 22.62
CA ASP A 5 -12.12 -2.11 22.45
C ASP A 5 -13.27 -1.55 21.58
N ALA A 6 -13.44 -0.22 21.52
CA ALA A 6 -14.45 0.42 20.70
C ALA A 6 -14.21 0.23 19.19
N PHE A 7 -12.97 0.01 18.76
CA PHE A 7 -12.64 -0.22 17.35
C PHE A 7 -12.96 -1.65 16.87
N TYR A 8 -13.48 -2.51 17.75
CA TYR A 8 -14.07 -3.79 17.33
C TYR A 8 -15.58 -3.69 17.08
N ASP A 9 -16.21 -2.57 17.48
CA ASP A 9 -17.60 -2.31 17.10
C ASP A 9 -17.61 -1.87 15.63
N GLU A 10 -18.40 -2.58 14.81
CA GLU A 10 -18.41 -2.36 13.36
C GLU A 10 -19.01 -0.99 12.99
N LYS A 11 -19.94 -0.43 13.79
CA LYS A 11 -20.50 0.90 13.52
C LYS A 11 -19.49 2.01 13.84
N ILE A 12 -18.71 1.83 14.89
CA ILE A 12 -17.59 2.73 15.21
C ILE A 12 -16.53 2.61 14.13
N SER A 13 -16.14 1.38 13.76
CA SER A 13 -15.17 1.09 12.71
C SER A 13 -15.55 1.70 11.37
N MET A 14 -16.81 1.56 10.96
CA MET A 14 -17.34 2.18 9.75
C MET A 14 -17.17 3.70 9.80
N GLN A 15 -17.48 4.35 10.92
CA GLN A 15 -17.33 5.80 11.06
C GLN A 15 -15.86 6.24 11.13
N VAL A 16 -14.96 5.40 11.64
CA VAL A 16 -13.51 5.64 11.60
C VAL A 16 -13.00 5.66 10.16
N VAL A 17 -13.51 4.76 9.33
CA VAL A 17 -13.10 4.58 7.92
C VAL A 17 -13.75 5.61 7.00
N PHE A 18 -15.05 5.89 7.18
CA PHE A 18 -15.85 6.66 6.23
C PHE A 18 -16.28 8.03 6.73
N GLY A 19 -16.18 8.31 8.03
CA GLY A 19 -16.61 9.55 8.66
C GLY A 19 -17.91 9.38 9.43
N GLY A 20 -18.29 10.39 10.22
CA GLY A 20 -19.42 10.29 11.12
C GLY A 20 -20.77 10.14 10.42
N MET A 21 -21.68 9.41 11.08
CA MET A 21 -23.09 9.26 10.65
C MET A 21 -24.00 10.38 11.16
N ASN A 22 -23.41 11.45 11.70
CA ASN A 22 -24.14 12.57 12.29
C ASN A 22 -24.43 13.66 11.23
N ASP A 23 -25.32 14.60 11.55
CA ASP A 23 -25.74 15.66 10.63
C ASP A 23 -24.62 16.66 10.25
N VAL A 24 -23.49 16.65 10.96
CA VAL A 24 -22.35 17.53 10.69
C VAL A 24 -21.44 16.90 9.64
N ASP A 25 -21.04 15.65 9.85
CA ASP A 25 -20.13 14.93 8.95
C ASP A 25 -20.88 14.41 7.72
N GLY A 26 -22.12 13.93 7.90
CA GLY A 26 -23.00 13.48 6.81
C GLY A 26 -22.39 12.39 5.92
N CYS A 27 -21.45 11.61 6.46
CA CYS A 27 -20.64 10.68 5.66
C CYS A 27 -21.32 9.33 5.44
N VAL A 28 -22.11 8.89 6.42
CA VAL A 28 -22.79 7.60 6.39
C VAL A 28 -24.23 7.75 6.82
N LYS A 29 -25.12 7.06 6.11
CA LYS A 29 -26.54 6.96 6.45
C LYS A 29 -26.83 5.61 7.11
N ASP A 30 -27.51 5.63 8.26
CA ASP A 30 -28.18 4.46 8.83
C ASP A 30 -29.59 4.38 8.24
N ASN A 31 -29.92 3.28 7.55
CA ASN A 31 -31.24 3.11 6.93
C ASN A 31 -32.33 2.69 7.95
N GLY A 32 -31.96 2.42 9.20
CA GLY A 32 -32.88 2.05 10.28
C GLY A 32 -33.30 0.58 10.29
N ASP A 33 -32.84 -0.21 9.32
CA ASP A 33 -33.06 -1.65 9.19
C ASP A 33 -31.80 -2.49 9.48
N GLY A 34 -30.74 -1.83 9.96
CA GLY A 34 -29.43 -2.44 10.18
C GLY A 34 -28.50 -2.40 8.98
N THR A 35 -28.91 -1.78 7.86
CA THR A 35 -28.04 -1.51 6.70
C THR A 35 -27.53 -0.07 6.70
N TYR A 36 -26.36 0.11 6.08
CA TYR A 36 -25.63 1.37 6.04
C TYR A 36 -25.24 1.74 4.61
N GLU A 37 -25.13 3.03 4.34
CA GLU A 37 -24.76 3.57 3.02
C GLU A 37 -23.76 4.71 3.19
N VAL A 38 -22.59 4.61 2.55
CA VAL A 38 -21.64 5.71 2.43
C VAL A 38 -22.21 6.71 1.44
N LEU A 39 -22.42 7.95 1.88
CA LEU A 39 -22.97 9.01 1.05
C LEU A 39 -21.88 9.61 0.16
N PRO A 40 -22.22 10.30 -0.94
CA PRO A 40 -21.26 11.12 -1.66
C PRO A 40 -21.02 12.46 -0.93
N PRO A 41 -19.93 13.18 -1.25
CA PRO A 41 -19.74 14.54 -0.77
C PRO A 41 -20.91 15.45 -1.13
N ALA A 42 -21.31 16.30 -0.18
CA ALA A 42 -22.33 17.32 -0.42
C ALA A 42 -21.87 18.38 -1.42
N ASP A 43 -20.56 18.63 -1.50
CA ASP A 43 -19.94 19.48 -2.53
C ASP A 43 -19.62 18.63 -3.78
N PRO A 44 -20.30 18.85 -4.92
CA PRO A 44 -20.09 18.06 -6.13
C PRO A 44 -18.73 18.31 -6.79
N SER A 45 -17.96 19.32 -6.36
CA SER A 45 -16.60 19.57 -6.84
C SER A 45 -15.53 18.75 -6.11
N MET A 46 -15.90 18.12 -5.00
CA MET A 46 -15.02 17.27 -4.20
C MET A 46 -15.23 15.80 -4.61
N ASP A 47 -14.14 15.07 -4.81
CA ASP A 47 -14.23 13.63 -5.09
C ASP A 47 -14.48 12.83 -3.79
N PRO A 48 -15.11 11.64 -3.87
CA PRO A 48 -15.41 10.82 -2.69
C PRO A 48 -14.18 10.46 -1.85
N GLY A 49 -13.02 10.23 -2.49
CA GLY A 49 -11.77 9.89 -1.81
C GLY A 49 -11.28 11.05 -0.95
N THR A 50 -11.10 12.24 -1.53
CA THR A 50 -10.70 13.45 -0.79
C THR A 50 -11.67 13.75 0.35
N TRP A 51 -12.97 13.59 0.11
CA TRP A 51 -13.98 13.82 1.13
C TRP A 51 -13.86 12.85 2.32
N ARG A 52 -13.67 11.55 2.04
CA ARG A 52 -13.41 10.52 3.06
C ARG A 52 -12.18 10.88 3.90
N TRP A 53 -11.06 11.22 3.24
CA TRP A 53 -9.81 11.59 3.93
C TRP A 53 -9.89 12.90 4.72
N THR A 54 -10.86 13.77 4.39
CA THR A 54 -11.10 15.02 5.12
C THR A 54 -11.93 14.80 6.39
N ASN A 55 -12.85 13.84 6.38
CA ASN A 55 -13.84 13.65 7.45
C ASN A 55 -13.60 12.41 8.33
N ALA A 56 -12.63 11.57 7.99
CA ALA A 56 -12.38 10.30 8.65
C ALA A 56 -10.89 10.04 8.88
N MET A 57 -10.57 9.19 9.86
CA MET A 57 -9.21 8.66 10.00
C MET A 57 -8.83 7.75 8.82
N SER A 58 -9.83 7.22 8.11
CA SER A 58 -9.65 6.38 6.93
C SER A 58 -8.69 5.24 7.23
N ASP A 59 -7.69 4.99 6.38
CA ASP A 59 -6.77 3.87 6.58
C ASP A 59 -5.77 4.09 7.73
N PHE A 60 -5.70 5.30 8.31
CA PHE A 60 -4.86 5.57 9.48
C PHE A 60 -5.55 5.24 10.81
N GLY A 61 -6.86 4.97 10.79
CA GLY A 61 -7.60 4.58 11.99
C GLY A 61 -7.58 3.07 12.22
N PRO A 62 -7.58 2.60 13.48
CA PRO A 62 -7.87 1.19 13.77
C PRO A 62 -9.35 0.90 13.52
N TYR A 63 -9.66 -0.18 12.82
CA TYR A 63 -11.04 -0.59 12.55
C TYR A 63 -11.14 -2.10 12.36
N TYR A 64 -12.34 -2.63 12.58
CA TYR A 64 -12.74 -3.97 12.19
C TYR A 64 -14.09 -3.91 11.49
N LEU A 65 -14.13 -4.35 10.23
CA LEU A 65 -15.36 -4.52 9.46
C LEU A 65 -15.33 -5.93 8.89
N SER A 66 -16.34 -6.75 9.22
CA SER A 66 -16.50 -8.05 8.59
C SER A 66 -16.93 -7.91 7.13
N ALA A 67 -16.62 -8.92 6.31
CA ALA A 67 -17.03 -8.93 4.90
C ALA A 67 -18.57 -8.96 4.74
N ASP A 68 -19.28 -9.47 5.76
CA ASP A 68 -20.75 -9.57 5.78
C ASP A 68 -21.43 -8.32 6.36
N PHE A 69 -20.65 -7.32 6.80
CA PHE A 69 -21.21 -6.09 7.35
C PHE A 69 -22.05 -5.38 6.28
N PRO A 70 -23.34 -5.06 6.54
CA PRO A 70 -24.28 -4.59 5.53
C PRO A 70 -24.06 -3.11 5.19
N LEU A 71 -22.98 -2.83 4.47
CA LEU A 71 -22.55 -1.49 4.06
C LEU A 71 -22.46 -1.38 2.54
N THR A 72 -23.20 -0.41 1.98
CA THR A 72 -23.03 0.02 0.60
C THR A 72 -21.93 1.06 0.54
N VAL A 73 -20.83 0.74 -0.14
CA VAL A 73 -19.66 1.63 -0.29
C VAL A 73 -19.78 2.55 -1.50
N GLY A 74 -18.99 3.63 -1.49
CA GLY A 74 -18.92 4.61 -2.57
C GLY A 74 -18.37 4.05 -3.88
N VAL A 75 -18.64 4.76 -4.97
CA VAL A 75 -18.23 4.40 -6.35
C VAL A 75 -16.70 4.34 -6.52
N ASP A 76 -15.96 5.09 -5.73
CA ASP A 76 -14.50 5.11 -5.72
C ASP A 76 -13.91 3.78 -5.26
N LEU A 77 -14.48 3.18 -4.21
CA LEU A 77 -14.06 1.87 -3.73
C LEU A 77 -14.47 0.74 -4.70
N LEU A 78 -15.62 0.85 -5.34
CA LEU A 78 -16.04 -0.12 -6.37
C LEU A 78 -15.13 -0.08 -7.59
N ALA A 79 -14.73 1.12 -8.05
CA ALA A 79 -13.78 1.28 -9.15
C ALA A 79 -12.42 0.65 -8.80
N ALA A 80 -11.95 0.78 -7.55
CA ALA A 80 -10.72 0.14 -7.10
C ALA A 80 -10.82 -1.40 -7.06
N VAL A 81 -12.01 -1.96 -6.85
CA VAL A 81 -12.24 -3.40 -6.97
C VAL A 81 -12.17 -3.83 -8.45
N GLU A 82 -12.87 -3.13 -9.33
CA GLU A 82 -12.87 -3.40 -10.78
C GLU A 82 -11.46 -3.30 -11.38
N GLU A 83 -10.70 -2.27 -11.02
CA GLU A 83 -9.30 -2.10 -11.47
C GLU A 83 -8.41 -3.29 -11.07
N LYS A 84 -8.69 -3.89 -9.91
CA LYS A 84 -7.91 -5.02 -9.38
C LYS A 84 -8.31 -6.36 -9.98
N GLU A 85 -9.46 -6.47 -10.66
CA GLU A 85 -9.94 -7.74 -11.21
C GLU A 85 -8.97 -8.35 -12.24
N VAL A 86 -8.20 -7.51 -12.94
CA VAL A 86 -7.14 -7.96 -13.87
C VAL A 86 -6.09 -8.84 -13.20
N TYR A 87 -5.92 -8.72 -11.88
CA TYR A 87 -4.96 -9.50 -11.11
C TYR A 87 -5.55 -10.77 -10.51
N ASN A 88 -6.85 -11.03 -10.66
CA ASN A 88 -7.50 -12.21 -10.06
C ASN A 88 -6.82 -13.52 -10.50
N GLU A 89 -6.49 -13.66 -11.79
CA GLU A 89 -5.78 -14.84 -12.29
C GLU A 89 -4.37 -14.99 -11.67
N VAL A 90 -3.69 -13.88 -11.38
CA VAL A 90 -2.39 -13.89 -10.71
C VAL A 90 -2.55 -14.32 -9.25
N PHE A 91 -3.59 -13.82 -8.57
CA PHE A 91 -3.90 -14.18 -7.18
C PHE A 91 -4.35 -15.63 -7.00
N ASP A 92 -5.10 -16.18 -7.96
CA ASP A 92 -5.55 -17.58 -7.92
C ASP A 92 -4.40 -18.58 -8.09
N ASN A 93 -3.32 -18.15 -8.74
CA ASN A 93 -2.11 -18.96 -8.98
C ASN A 93 -0.95 -18.62 -8.04
N LEU A 94 -1.18 -17.79 -7.02
CA LEU A 94 -0.14 -17.32 -6.10
C LEU A 94 0.22 -18.40 -5.09
N GLU A 95 1.43 -18.94 -5.18
CA GLU A 95 1.97 -19.89 -4.22
C GLU A 95 2.72 -19.17 -3.09
N THR A 96 2.90 -19.82 -1.93
CA THR A 96 3.65 -19.21 -0.82
C THR A 96 5.10 -18.87 -1.20
N GLY A 97 5.67 -19.60 -2.17
CA GLY A 97 6.98 -19.32 -2.75
C GLY A 97 7.03 -18.07 -3.65
N ASP A 98 5.88 -17.53 -4.07
CA ASP A 98 5.81 -16.32 -4.90
C ASP A 98 5.75 -15.04 -4.05
N ILE A 99 5.59 -15.17 -2.74
CA ILE A 99 5.47 -14.05 -1.81
C ILE A 99 6.84 -13.67 -1.25
N TYR A 100 7.26 -12.42 -1.45
CA TYR A 100 8.49 -11.88 -0.85
C TYR A 100 8.29 -11.53 0.64
N PRO A 101 8.79 -12.33 1.61
CA PRO A 101 8.41 -12.28 3.01
C PRO A 101 9.42 -11.42 3.79
N GLN A 102 9.63 -10.18 3.34
CA GLN A 102 10.72 -9.32 3.82
C GLN A 102 10.80 -9.19 5.34
N ALA A 103 9.66 -9.08 6.02
CA ALA A 103 9.59 -8.92 7.47
C ALA A 103 10.09 -10.16 8.25
N PHE A 104 10.05 -11.34 7.63
CA PHE A 104 10.42 -12.60 8.28
C PHE A 104 11.84 -13.06 7.94
N MET A 105 12.39 -12.58 6.82
CA MET A 105 13.77 -12.82 6.43
C MET A 105 14.76 -12.29 7.48
N LYS A 106 15.82 -13.06 7.72
CA LYS A 106 16.87 -12.73 8.70
C LYS A 106 18.19 -12.46 7.98
N TYR A 107 18.91 -11.47 8.48
CA TYR A 107 20.20 -11.04 7.96
C TYR A 107 21.23 -11.06 9.08
N SER A 108 22.50 -11.30 8.73
CA SER A 108 23.59 -11.05 9.66
C SER A 108 23.81 -9.54 9.86
N GLU A 109 24.58 -9.16 10.88
CA GLU A 109 24.99 -7.76 11.06
C GLU A 109 25.81 -7.26 9.87
N ALA A 110 26.71 -8.11 9.33
CA ALA A 110 27.52 -7.78 8.17
C ALA A 110 26.68 -7.56 6.91
N ASP A 111 25.69 -8.43 6.68
CA ASP A 111 24.74 -8.27 5.56
C ASP A 111 23.91 -7.01 5.72
N THR A 112 23.43 -6.72 6.94
CA THR A 112 22.67 -5.51 7.24
C THR A 112 23.46 -4.25 6.91
N ASN A 113 24.73 -4.20 7.33
CA ASN A 113 25.61 -3.07 7.04
C ASN A 113 25.90 -2.93 5.53
N THR A 114 26.09 -4.05 4.84
CA THR A 114 26.32 -4.09 3.38
C THR A 114 25.09 -3.58 2.63
N LEU A 115 23.91 -4.10 2.96
CA LEU A 115 22.63 -3.69 2.38
C LEU A 115 22.43 -2.18 2.57
N ALA A 116 22.66 -1.65 3.77
CA ALA A 116 22.50 -0.23 4.08
C ALA A 116 23.46 0.67 3.27
N MET A 117 24.73 0.29 3.17
CA MET A 117 25.72 1.04 2.40
C MET A 117 25.40 1.05 0.90
N ASN A 118 25.12 -0.12 0.33
CA ASN A 118 24.77 -0.25 -1.08
C ASN A 118 23.47 0.48 -1.40
N GLN A 119 22.46 0.40 -0.52
CA GLN A 119 21.19 1.10 -0.70
C GLN A 119 21.39 2.62 -0.76
N ALA A 120 22.20 3.19 0.14
CA ALA A 120 22.50 4.62 0.10
C ALA A 120 23.18 5.05 -1.22
N ASN A 121 24.05 4.22 -1.80
CA ASN A 121 24.64 4.50 -3.11
C ASN A 121 23.61 4.44 -4.25
N ILE A 122 22.77 3.40 -4.24
CA ILE A 122 21.70 3.21 -5.23
C ILE A 122 20.68 4.35 -5.18
N ASP A 123 20.26 4.77 -3.99
CA ASP A 123 19.29 5.85 -3.80
C ASP A 123 19.86 7.17 -4.34
N ASN A 124 21.12 7.50 -3.97
CA ASN A 124 21.78 8.70 -4.47
C ASN A 124 21.88 8.75 -6.00
N LEU A 125 22.13 7.62 -6.65
CA LEU A 125 22.17 7.54 -8.12
C LEU A 125 20.76 7.64 -8.73
N THR A 126 19.82 6.87 -8.19
CA THR A 126 18.48 6.71 -8.76
C THR A 126 17.65 7.98 -8.60
N ASP A 127 17.65 8.59 -7.42
CA ASP A 127 16.90 9.82 -7.16
C ASP A 127 17.38 10.97 -8.06
N GLN A 128 18.70 11.09 -8.25
CA GLN A 128 19.28 12.12 -9.12
C GLN A 128 18.95 11.87 -10.60
N THR A 129 19.09 10.62 -11.07
CA THR A 129 18.84 10.27 -12.47
C THR A 129 17.36 10.42 -12.81
N TRP A 130 16.49 9.93 -11.95
CA TRP A 130 15.03 10.06 -12.10
C TRP A 130 14.60 11.53 -12.08
N SER A 131 15.11 12.33 -11.14
CA SER A 131 14.82 13.77 -11.08
C SER A 131 15.23 14.48 -12.38
N ALA A 132 16.41 14.16 -12.93
CA ALA A 132 16.85 14.71 -14.21
C ALA A 132 15.94 14.30 -15.36
N TRP A 133 15.57 13.02 -15.48
CA TRP A 133 14.66 12.54 -16.53
C TRP A 133 13.27 13.19 -16.47
N VAL A 134 12.76 13.50 -15.28
CA VAL A 134 11.45 14.14 -15.11
C VAL A 134 11.50 15.63 -15.43
N THR A 135 12.61 16.31 -15.12
CA THR A 135 12.67 17.79 -15.13
C THR A 135 13.42 18.40 -16.31
N ASP A 136 14.36 17.66 -16.91
CA ASP A 136 15.16 18.11 -18.05
C ASP A 136 14.69 17.42 -19.33
N SER A 137 13.89 18.15 -20.11
CA SER A 137 13.35 17.68 -21.39
C SER A 137 14.40 17.45 -22.48
N SER A 138 15.68 17.77 -22.24
CA SER A 138 16.78 17.46 -23.16
C SER A 138 17.37 16.07 -22.95
N ARG A 139 17.02 15.39 -21.85
CA ARG A 139 17.49 14.03 -21.54
C ARG A 139 16.69 13.01 -22.35
N ASP A 140 17.37 11.94 -22.76
CA ASP A 140 16.76 10.84 -23.50
C ASP A 140 16.91 9.56 -22.68
N ILE A 141 15.79 9.11 -22.09
CA ILE A 141 15.76 7.94 -21.22
C ILE A 141 16.18 6.69 -22.00
N ASP A 142 15.68 6.53 -23.23
CA ASP A 142 15.94 5.34 -24.05
C ASP A 142 17.43 5.24 -24.41
N ALA A 143 18.07 6.39 -24.68
CA ALA A 143 19.49 6.44 -24.97
C ALA A 143 20.40 6.22 -23.75
N GLU A 144 19.90 6.49 -22.54
CA GLU A 144 20.68 6.46 -21.31
C GLU A 144 20.44 5.21 -20.44
N TRP A 145 19.34 4.50 -20.70
CA TRP A 145 18.83 3.42 -19.84
C TRP A 145 19.87 2.35 -19.51
N ASP A 146 20.55 1.80 -20.52
CA ASP A 146 21.51 0.70 -20.32
C ASP A 146 22.69 1.13 -19.44
N ALA A 147 23.18 2.36 -19.61
CA ALA A 147 24.27 2.90 -18.80
C ALA A 147 23.82 3.19 -17.36
N TYR A 148 22.59 3.68 -17.18
CA TYR A 148 21.98 3.85 -15.86
C TYR A 148 21.86 2.50 -15.14
N VAL A 149 21.30 1.48 -15.79
CA VAL A 149 21.14 0.13 -15.22
C VAL A 149 22.50 -0.43 -14.80
N GLN A 150 23.52 -0.31 -15.64
CA GLN A 150 24.88 -0.73 -15.27
C GLN A 150 25.40 0.02 -14.03
N SER A 151 25.16 1.32 -13.95
CA SER A 151 25.59 2.13 -12.79
C SER A 151 24.88 1.72 -11.50
N VAL A 152 23.62 1.29 -11.57
CA VAL A 152 22.88 0.74 -10.41
C VAL A 152 23.47 -0.60 -9.98
N TYR A 153 23.84 -1.48 -10.92
CA TYR A 153 24.57 -2.71 -10.61
C TYR A 153 25.92 -2.44 -9.94
N ASP A 154 26.68 -1.51 -10.49
CA ASP A 154 27.99 -1.10 -9.96
C ASP A 154 27.87 -0.44 -8.57
N SER A 155 26.71 0.12 -8.24
CA SER A 155 26.40 0.68 -6.92
C SER A 155 26.10 -0.37 -5.85
N GLY A 156 26.14 -1.67 -6.21
CA GLY A 156 26.01 -2.78 -5.27
C GLY A 156 24.70 -3.56 -5.37
N LEU A 157 23.85 -3.31 -6.37
CA LEU A 157 22.57 -4.01 -6.52
C LEU A 157 22.75 -5.53 -6.61
N SER A 158 23.75 -6.01 -7.36
CA SER A 158 24.02 -7.46 -7.48
C SER A 158 24.31 -8.13 -6.14
N GLN A 159 25.06 -7.44 -5.27
CA GLN A 159 25.36 -7.94 -3.93
C GLN A 159 24.12 -7.94 -3.05
N ASN A 160 23.31 -6.86 -3.11
CA ASN A 160 22.05 -6.78 -2.38
C ASN A 160 21.08 -7.90 -2.80
N LEU A 161 20.95 -8.17 -4.09
CA LEU A 161 20.12 -9.26 -4.61
C LEU A 161 20.60 -10.62 -4.12
N THR A 162 21.91 -10.87 -4.10
CA THR A 162 22.50 -12.11 -3.59
C THR A 162 22.19 -12.33 -2.10
N ILE A 163 22.36 -11.28 -1.28
CA ILE A 163 22.05 -11.31 0.16
C ILE A 163 20.56 -11.59 0.38
N ARG A 164 19.68 -10.87 -0.33
CA ARG A 164 18.22 -11.02 -0.23
C ARG A 164 17.76 -12.40 -0.68
N GLN A 165 18.31 -12.92 -1.77
CA GLN A 165 18.00 -14.28 -2.25
C GLN A 165 18.40 -15.34 -1.24
N THR A 166 19.60 -15.24 -0.66
CA THR A 166 20.06 -16.18 0.38
C THR A 166 19.14 -16.14 1.61
N ALA A 167 18.74 -14.94 2.05
CA ALA A 167 17.81 -14.78 3.16
C ALA A 167 16.42 -15.33 2.85
N PHE A 168 15.96 -15.20 1.60
CA PHE A 168 14.70 -15.74 1.12
C PHE A 168 14.71 -17.27 1.10
N ASP A 169 15.74 -17.88 0.53
CA ASP A 169 15.90 -19.33 0.47
C ASP A 169 15.94 -19.94 1.88
N ASN A 170 16.66 -19.30 2.81
CA ASN A 170 16.71 -19.70 4.21
C ASN A 170 15.34 -19.61 4.90
N TYR A 171 14.56 -18.57 4.60
CA TYR A 171 13.21 -18.43 5.13
C TYR A 171 12.29 -19.54 4.60
N LEU A 172 12.30 -19.80 3.28
CA LEU A 172 11.48 -20.86 2.69
C LEU A 172 11.84 -22.23 3.29
N ALA A 173 13.13 -22.52 3.47
CA ALA A 173 13.59 -23.75 4.11
C ALA A 173 13.13 -23.87 5.58
N SER A 174 12.91 -22.76 6.28
CA SER A 174 12.39 -22.78 7.66
C SER A 174 10.89 -23.04 7.77
N MET A 175 10.15 -22.98 6.67
CA MET A 175 8.70 -23.26 6.62
C MET A 175 8.36 -24.73 6.37
N GLY A 176 9.36 -25.58 6.05
CA GLY A 176 9.23 -27.04 5.89
C GLY A 176 9.81 -27.82 7.07
#